data_AF-A0A970L054-F1
#
_entry.id   AF-A0A970L054-F1
#
_cell.length_a   1.000
_cell.length_b   1.000
_cell.length_c   1.000
_cell.angle_alpha   90.00
_cell.angle_beta   90.00
_cell.angle_gamma   90.00
#
_symmetry.space_group_name_H-M   'P 1'
#
loop_
_entity.id
_entity.type
_entity.pdbx_description
1 polymer ?
#
loop_
_entity_poly.entity_id
_entity_poly.type
_entity_poly.pdbx_seq_one_letter_code
_entity_poly.pdbx_strand_id
1 'polypeptide(L)'
;MRNLPNCKKATKEKSIRLIVASIAFIMIVSTVVSMNVFVRAEAADADTVSADAAENVASEDPAVLAEDITKTCEINSSGFKNARHLTDRSIEKYASSSSDGATVTIKSDVLIGSLYIVFGKKAGEWTLSAGNIQKTCGEYGFLHEFVDVVELTGEHHTEITLSFPGGHTIAEITVFSGGKVPDNVEQWEPPCEKADLLLLTAHSDDEHLFFAGILPYYAGELGYAVQVVYLSDHSYEYIRPHEMLEGLWVAGVRNYPVSGNFPDIYSESLTEARSKYSAKGYSVDSFVEFIVKMLRRFRPKVVVSHDLNGEYSHGTHILTAYALTEAVAVSSDAEKYPESADEYGVWDVPKTYLHLYGEGKITMIWDEPLDAFGGKTAFTVSQEAFMCHKSQHWTWFYRWMYGSINNKITLASEIKKYSPMYFGLYRTTVGLDQNTEDGDFFENIKTYGEEKAEEEAAAKEALKRLESERAEREAAESESRRLESEKAAAESESRRLESEKAAESESHLLESEFAEQTEEEDAPDKQYMIIAITIPVAVAIMCGAVVINAGAQNKKNEATKDIDNKR
;
A
#
# COMPACT_ATOMS: atom_id res chain seq x y z
N MET A 1 -49.53 35.58 22.83
CA MET A 1 -48.46 35.28 23.82
C MET A 1 -47.21 34.96 23.01
N ARG A 2 -46.25 35.88 22.88
CA ARG A 2 -45.00 36.00 23.68
C ARG A 2 -44.03 34.81 23.57
N ASN A 3 -43.07 34.97 22.65
CA ASN A 3 -41.61 34.75 22.73
C ASN A 3 -40.97 33.40 23.20
N LEU A 4 -40.06 32.92 22.34
CA LEU A 4 -38.89 32.03 22.56
C LEU A 4 -37.84 32.63 23.54
N PRO A 5 -36.89 31.88 24.18
CA PRO A 5 -35.76 31.21 23.47
C PRO A 5 -35.07 29.95 24.11
N ASN A 6 -34.03 29.46 23.39
CA ASN A 6 -32.96 28.49 23.76
C ASN A 6 -33.36 27.00 23.98
N CYS A 7 -32.91 25.99 23.23
CA CYS A 7 -31.75 25.77 22.33
C CYS A 7 -30.37 25.53 23.00
N LYS A 8 -29.68 24.46 22.56
CA LYS A 8 -28.25 24.08 22.80
C LYS A 8 -27.79 23.88 24.26
N LYS A 9 -27.76 22.62 24.74
CA LYS A 9 -26.68 22.09 25.63
C LYS A 9 -26.65 20.56 25.83
N ALA A 10 -27.79 19.90 26.04
CA ALA A 10 -27.83 18.51 26.54
C ALA A 10 -27.36 17.40 25.56
N THR A 11 -27.39 17.63 24.25
CA THR A 11 -26.89 16.65 23.25
C THR A 11 -25.38 16.70 23.04
N LYS A 12 -24.68 17.76 23.49
CA LYS A 12 -23.25 17.94 23.17
C LYS A 12 -22.33 17.02 23.99
N GLU A 13 -22.63 16.78 25.26
CA GLU A 13 -21.73 16.03 26.16
C GLU A 13 -21.68 14.53 25.88
N LYS A 14 -22.77 13.90 25.41
CA LYS A 14 -22.76 12.47 25.05
C LYS A 14 -22.01 12.21 23.73
N SER A 15 -22.13 13.08 22.74
CA SER A 15 -21.36 12.99 21.49
C SER A 15 -19.87 13.25 21.71
N ILE A 16 -19.51 14.21 22.57
CA ILE A 16 -18.10 14.51 22.87
C ILE A 16 -17.38 13.30 23.52
N ARG A 17 -18.03 12.57 24.44
CA ARG A 17 -17.41 11.40 25.08
C ARG A 17 -17.18 10.21 24.14
N LEU A 18 -17.98 10.07 23.08
CA LEU A 18 -17.77 9.02 22.08
C LEU A 18 -16.64 9.39 21.11
N ILE A 19 -16.61 10.66 20.66
CA ILE A 19 -15.55 11.19 19.76
C ILE A 19 -14.16 11.13 20.42
N VAL A 20 -14.06 11.46 21.71
CA VAL A 20 -12.78 11.38 22.45
C VAL A 20 -12.28 9.93 22.59
N ALA A 21 -13.17 8.95 22.67
CA ALA A 21 -12.78 7.53 22.67
C ALA A 21 -12.26 7.06 21.31
N SER A 22 -12.89 7.50 20.21
CA SER A 22 -12.44 7.19 18.84
C SER A 22 -11.08 7.81 18.51
N ILE A 23 -10.83 9.06 18.91
CA ILE A 23 -9.56 9.75 18.67
C ILE A 23 -8.40 9.08 19.45
N ALA A 24 -8.65 8.59 20.67
CA ALA A 24 -7.66 7.84 21.43
C ALA A 24 -7.32 6.48 20.80
N PHE A 25 -8.28 5.83 20.12
CA PHE A 25 -8.06 4.56 19.45
C PHE A 25 -7.21 4.71 18.17
N ILE A 26 -7.44 5.77 17.39
CA ILE A 26 -6.68 6.07 16.17
C ILE A 26 -5.20 6.32 16.49
N MET A 27 -4.88 7.05 17.57
CA MET A 27 -3.47 7.32 17.93
C MET A 27 -2.68 6.09 18.39
N ILE A 28 -3.34 5.05 18.91
CA ILE A 28 -2.68 3.79 19.31
C ILE A 28 -2.40 2.91 18.08
N VAL A 29 -3.24 2.96 17.05
CA VAL A 29 -3.03 2.18 15.81
C VAL A 29 -1.89 2.79 14.97
N SER A 30 -1.85 4.11 14.78
CA SER A 30 -0.77 4.76 14.03
C SER A 30 0.62 4.53 14.63
N THR A 31 0.75 4.51 15.96
CA THR A 31 2.06 4.32 16.61
C THR A 31 2.61 2.90 16.52
N VAL A 32 1.75 1.89 16.33
CA VAL A 32 2.18 0.48 16.15
C VAL A 32 2.53 0.18 14.68
N VAL A 33 1.81 0.78 13.72
CA VAL A 33 2.14 0.64 12.29
C VAL A 33 3.51 1.26 11.98
N SER A 34 3.85 2.40 12.62
CA SER A 34 5.16 3.07 12.47
C SER A 34 6.37 2.31 13.02
N MET A 35 6.22 1.13 13.64
CA MET A 35 7.35 0.37 14.20
C MET A 35 7.73 -0.91 13.44
N ASN A 36 6.89 -1.41 12.53
CA ASN A 36 7.10 -2.74 11.90
C ASN A 36 7.24 -2.73 10.37
N VAL A 37 7.17 -1.58 9.69
CA VAL A 37 7.58 -1.47 8.27
C VAL A 37 9.03 -1.01 8.20
N PHE A 38 9.91 -1.98 8.44
CA PHE A 38 11.29 -2.13 7.96
C PHE A 38 12.20 -0.90 7.84
N VAL A 39 12.97 -0.71 8.91
CA VAL A 39 14.43 -0.44 8.93
C VAL A 39 15.15 -0.45 7.56
N ARG A 40 15.84 0.65 7.23
CA ARG A 40 17.11 0.59 6.47
C ARG A 40 18.04 1.78 6.78
N ALA A 41 19.34 1.55 6.58
CA ALA A 41 20.49 2.46 6.67
C ALA A 41 20.99 2.82 8.09
N GLU A 42 22.15 2.23 8.46
CA GLU A 42 23.00 2.68 9.57
C GLU A 42 23.58 4.07 9.33
N ALA A 43 23.61 4.90 10.37
CA ALA A 43 24.29 6.19 10.36
C ALA A 43 25.65 6.10 11.07
N ALA A 44 26.70 6.56 10.39
CA ALA A 44 28.00 6.86 11.00
C ALA A 44 28.16 8.38 11.20
N ASP A 45 29.02 8.77 12.16
CA ASP A 45 28.93 10.04 12.88
C ASP A 45 29.40 11.33 12.14
N ALA A 46 28.60 12.38 12.36
CA ALA A 46 28.96 13.79 12.67
C ALA A 46 29.83 14.72 11.75
N ASP A 47 29.23 15.91 11.54
CA ASP A 47 29.83 17.26 11.60
C ASP A 47 30.76 17.82 10.48
N THR A 48 30.21 18.67 9.58
CA THR A 48 30.11 20.15 9.80
C THR A 48 29.57 20.99 8.61
N VAL A 49 28.55 21.79 8.90
CA VAL A 49 28.14 23.13 8.37
C VAL A 49 28.80 23.71 7.10
N SER A 50 28.04 23.94 6.02
CA SER A 50 27.47 25.26 5.64
C SER A 50 26.71 25.21 4.30
N ALA A 51 25.85 26.19 4.03
CA ALA A 51 24.92 26.17 2.90
C ALA A 51 25.46 26.85 1.64
N ASP A 52 25.21 26.24 0.47
CA ASP A 52 24.78 26.97 -0.72
C ASP A 52 24.02 26.05 -1.69
N ALA A 53 23.20 26.64 -2.57
CA ALA A 53 22.24 25.90 -3.40
C ALA A 53 22.83 25.40 -4.73
N ALA A 54 22.59 24.11 -5.05
CA ALA A 54 22.66 23.56 -6.40
C ALA A 54 21.77 22.32 -6.50
N GLU A 55 21.30 22.02 -7.72
CA GLU A 55 20.45 20.87 -8.03
C GLU A 55 21.18 19.54 -7.76
N ASN A 56 20.81 18.84 -6.68
CA ASN A 56 21.08 17.42 -6.56
C ASN A 56 19.85 16.65 -7.03
N VAL A 57 19.78 16.39 -8.35
CA VAL A 57 19.12 15.19 -8.83
C VAL A 57 19.83 14.03 -8.15
N ALA A 58 19.11 13.28 -7.31
CA ALA A 58 19.65 12.07 -6.71
C ALA A 58 19.88 11.06 -7.85
N SER A 59 21.11 10.98 -8.34
CA SER A 59 21.54 9.89 -9.18
C SER A 59 21.55 8.64 -8.31
N GLU A 60 20.48 7.85 -8.39
CA GLU A 60 20.51 6.47 -7.92
C GLU A 60 21.72 5.79 -8.56
N ASP A 61 22.55 5.12 -7.74
CA ASP A 61 23.59 4.24 -8.27
C ASP A 61 22.91 3.26 -9.25
N PRO A 62 23.41 3.11 -10.49
CA PRO A 62 22.72 2.33 -11.50
C PRO A 62 22.55 0.90 -11.00
N ALA A 63 21.30 0.52 -10.76
CA ALA A 63 20.96 -0.76 -10.14
C ALA A 63 21.64 -1.90 -10.91
N VAL A 64 22.49 -2.67 -10.20
CA VAL A 64 23.20 -3.80 -10.78
C VAL A 64 22.17 -4.76 -11.36
N LEU A 65 22.23 -5.02 -12.66
CA LEU A 65 21.29 -5.92 -13.34
C LEU A 65 21.58 -7.37 -12.94
N ALA A 66 20.52 -8.12 -12.68
CA ALA A 66 20.61 -9.56 -12.41
C ALA A 66 20.86 -10.33 -13.71
N GLU A 67 21.75 -11.33 -13.65
CA GLU A 67 22.05 -12.24 -14.75
C GLU A 67 21.19 -13.51 -14.65
N ASP A 68 20.69 -14.01 -15.79
CA ASP A 68 20.09 -15.35 -15.91
C ASP A 68 21.19 -16.42 -15.79
N ILE A 69 21.34 -16.95 -14.57
CA ILE A 69 22.33 -17.97 -14.20
C ILE A 69 21.79 -19.40 -14.33
N THR A 70 20.56 -19.58 -14.83
CA THR A 70 19.87 -20.90 -14.93
C THR A 70 20.72 -21.98 -15.58
N LYS A 71 21.50 -21.63 -16.62
CA LYS A 71 22.37 -22.57 -17.36
C LYS A 71 23.65 -22.97 -16.62
N THR A 72 24.07 -22.20 -15.62
CA THR A 72 25.24 -22.49 -14.78
C THR A 72 24.86 -23.19 -13.48
N CYS A 73 23.57 -23.19 -13.11
CA CYS A 73 23.06 -23.90 -11.94
C CYS A 73 23.03 -25.43 -12.15
N GLU A 74 23.33 -26.19 -11.09
CA GLU A 74 23.00 -27.61 -10.99
C GLU A 74 21.55 -27.72 -10.46
N ILE A 75 20.60 -28.01 -11.37
CA ILE A 75 19.17 -28.11 -11.06
C ILE A 75 18.75 -29.58 -11.08
N ASN A 76 18.50 -30.14 -9.90
CA ASN A 76 18.10 -31.54 -9.70
C ASN A 76 16.65 -31.62 -9.21
N SER A 77 15.82 -32.44 -9.84
CA SER A 77 14.42 -32.65 -9.42
C SER A 77 14.17 -34.07 -8.89
N SER A 78 13.40 -34.20 -7.81
CA SER A 78 12.86 -35.48 -7.35
C SER A 78 11.33 -35.47 -7.45
N GLY A 79 10.73 -36.62 -7.77
CA GLY A 79 9.27 -36.77 -7.86
C GLY A 79 8.61 -36.11 -9.09
N PHE A 80 9.37 -35.49 -10.00
CA PHE A 80 8.83 -34.89 -11.23
C PHE A 80 8.90 -35.82 -12.46
N LYS A 81 7.79 -35.92 -13.20
CA LYS A 81 7.73 -36.48 -14.57
C LYS A 81 8.11 -35.40 -15.58
N ASN A 82 8.83 -35.78 -16.63
CA ASN A 82 9.32 -34.89 -17.69
C ASN A 82 10.15 -33.68 -17.20
N ALA A 83 10.98 -33.86 -16.17
CA ALA A 83 11.80 -32.80 -15.55
C ALA A 83 12.68 -31.95 -16.51
N ARG A 84 12.94 -32.41 -17.74
CA ARG A 84 13.56 -31.59 -18.80
C ARG A 84 12.80 -30.28 -19.08
N HIS A 85 11.48 -30.25 -18.85
CA HIS A 85 10.61 -29.07 -19.01
C HIS A 85 10.64 -28.13 -17.79
N LEU A 86 11.65 -28.23 -16.91
CA LEU A 86 11.86 -27.24 -15.85
C LEU A 86 12.76 -26.08 -16.30
N THR A 87 13.48 -26.22 -17.42
CA THR A 87 14.53 -25.29 -17.86
C THR A 87 14.73 -25.30 -19.39
N ASP A 88 13.76 -25.78 -20.18
CA ASP A 88 13.90 -25.86 -21.64
C ASP A 88 13.51 -24.56 -22.37
N ARG A 89 13.19 -23.50 -21.61
CA ARG A 89 12.82 -22.17 -22.10
C ARG A 89 11.56 -22.18 -22.96
N SER A 90 10.66 -23.12 -22.70
CA SER A 90 9.41 -23.25 -23.45
C SER A 90 8.23 -23.53 -22.53
N ILE A 91 7.34 -22.54 -22.44
CA ILE A 91 6.05 -22.68 -21.75
C ILE A 91 5.09 -23.64 -22.48
N GLU A 92 5.44 -24.21 -23.64
CA GLU A 92 4.55 -25.13 -24.39
C GLU A 92 4.25 -26.44 -23.65
N LYS A 93 5.08 -26.84 -22.69
CA LYS A 93 4.99 -28.10 -21.95
C LYS A 93 5.43 -27.89 -20.51
N TYR A 94 5.10 -28.86 -19.66
CA TYR A 94 5.43 -28.80 -18.25
C TYR A 94 5.94 -30.13 -17.71
N ALA A 95 6.78 -30.04 -16.68
CA ALA A 95 7.02 -31.11 -15.73
C ALA A 95 5.82 -31.23 -14.77
N SER A 96 5.55 -32.43 -14.26
CA SER A 96 4.47 -32.65 -13.28
C SER A 96 4.97 -33.42 -12.09
N SER A 97 4.67 -32.94 -10.89
CA SER A 97 4.84 -33.72 -9.66
C SER A 97 4.02 -35.02 -9.75
N SER A 98 4.62 -36.13 -9.33
CA SER A 98 4.04 -37.47 -9.45
C SER A 98 3.77 -38.15 -8.11
N SER A 99 4.14 -37.48 -7.03
CA SER A 99 3.94 -37.87 -5.64
C SER A 99 3.95 -36.60 -4.78
N ASP A 100 3.37 -36.70 -3.60
CA ASP A 100 3.47 -35.68 -2.57
C ASP A 100 4.95 -35.53 -2.13
N GLY A 101 5.40 -34.31 -1.87
CA GLY A 101 6.80 -34.03 -1.53
C GLY A 101 7.76 -34.10 -2.72
N ALA A 102 7.31 -33.74 -3.93
CA ALA A 102 8.21 -33.54 -5.07
C ALA A 102 9.10 -32.32 -4.81
N THR A 103 10.36 -32.36 -5.26
CA THR A 103 11.34 -31.28 -4.98
C THR A 103 12.12 -30.86 -6.21
N VAL A 104 12.60 -29.61 -6.19
CA VAL A 104 13.64 -29.10 -7.10
C VAL A 104 14.73 -28.47 -6.22
N THR A 105 15.93 -29.03 -6.23
CA THR A 105 17.11 -28.49 -5.56
C THR A 105 17.97 -27.78 -6.61
N ILE A 106 18.32 -26.53 -6.32
CA ILE A 106 19.09 -25.63 -7.18
C ILE A 106 20.39 -25.29 -6.46
N LYS A 107 21.53 -25.58 -7.09
CA LYS A 107 22.86 -25.17 -6.62
C LYS A 107 23.54 -24.28 -7.64
N SER A 108 24.34 -23.33 -7.18
CA SER A 108 25.06 -22.37 -8.02
C SER A 108 26.36 -21.92 -7.35
N ASP A 109 27.41 -21.76 -8.15
CA ASP A 109 28.67 -21.11 -7.71
C ASP A 109 28.51 -19.59 -7.54
N VAL A 110 27.46 -19.00 -8.15
CA VAL A 110 27.03 -17.60 -8.01
C VAL A 110 25.89 -17.52 -6.99
N LEU A 111 25.87 -16.47 -6.16
CA LEU A 111 24.78 -16.24 -5.20
C LEU A 111 23.44 -16.09 -5.93
N ILE A 112 22.46 -16.91 -5.54
CA ILE A 112 21.10 -16.86 -6.04
C ILE A 112 20.42 -15.61 -5.44
N GLY A 113 19.95 -14.73 -6.31
CA GLY A 113 19.18 -13.53 -5.93
C GLY A 113 17.69 -13.81 -5.91
N SER A 114 17.16 -14.33 -7.02
CA SER A 114 15.72 -14.54 -7.18
C SER A 114 15.39 -15.68 -8.14
N LEU A 115 14.13 -16.10 -8.12
CA LEU A 115 13.54 -17.08 -9.02
C LEU A 115 12.38 -16.45 -9.80
N TYR A 116 12.22 -16.88 -11.04
CA TYR A 116 10.98 -16.70 -11.80
C TYR A 116 10.46 -18.07 -12.22
N ILE A 117 9.26 -18.42 -11.75
CA ILE A 117 8.66 -19.74 -11.91
C ILE A 117 7.38 -19.60 -12.73
N VAL A 118 7.34 -20.28 -13.86
CA VAL A 118 6.14 -20.42 -14.67
C VAL A 118 5.52 -21.79 -14.37
N PHE A 119 4.38 -21.79 -13.69
CA PHE A 119 3.58 -23.00 -13.46
C PHE A 119 2.71 -23.30 -14.68
N GLY A 120 2.66 -24.55 -15.12
CA GLY A 120 1.79 -24.94 -16.25
C GLY A 120 0.28 -24.92 -15.93
N LYS A 121 -0.10 -24.76 -14.67
CA LYS A 121 -1.48 -24.64 -14.17
C LYS A 121 -1.42 -23.86 -12.86
N LYS A 122 -2.50 -23.16 -12.50
CA LYS A 122 -2.64 -22.47 -11.20
C LYS A 122 -2.18 -23.40 -10.08
N ALA A 123 -1.11 -23.01 -9.40
CA ALA A 123 -0.48 -23.76 -8.35
C ALA A 123 -1.16 -23.48 -6.99
N GLY A 124 -0.94 -24.38 -6.03
CA GLY A 124 -1.21 -24.08 -4.63
C GLY A 124 0.08 -23.66 -3.92
N GLU A 125 0.01 -23.61 -2.60
CA GLU A 125 1.19 -23.34 -1.78
C GLU A 125 2.32 -24.36 -2.00
N TRP A 126 3.54 -23.86 -1.96
CA TRP A 126 4.78 -24.63 -1.98
C TRP A 126 5.78 -24.02 -0.98
N THR A 127 6.92 -24.68 -0.75
CA THR A 127 7.89 -24.25 0.27
C THR A 127 9.27 -24.04 -0.32
N LEU A 128 9.81 -22.84 -0.18
CA LEU A 128 11.23 -22.54 -0.38
C LEU A 128 11.99 -22.92 0.90
N SER A 129 13.08 -23.67 0.76
CA SER A 129 14.02 -24.01 1.85
C SER A 129 15.43 -23.57 1.48
N ALA A 130 16.10 -22.84 2.37
CA ALA A 130 17.46 -22.36 2.20
C ALA A 130 18.23 -22.48 3.52
N GLY A 131 19.23 -23.36 3.58
CA GLY A 131 19.89 -23.71 4.85
C GLY A 131 18.90 -24.23 5.89
N ASN A 132 18.74 -23.48 7.00
CA ASN A 132 17.77 -23.78 8.07
C ASN A 132 16.45 -22.99 7.93
N ILE A 133 16.32 -22.12 6.92
CA ILE A 133 15.16 -21.26 6.71
C ILE A 133 14.15 -21.99 5.81
N GLN A 134 12.87 -21.94 6.18
CA GLN A 134 11.75 -22.42 5.37
C GLN A 134 10.69 -21.34 5.27
N LYS A 135 10.15 -21.14 4.07
CA LYS A 135 9.19 -20.08 3.73
C LYS A 135 8.12 -20.63 2.81
N THR A 136 6.86 -20.35 3.10
CA THR A 136 5.74 -20.65 2.21
C THR A 136 5.74 -19.66 1.04
N CYS A 137 5.40 -20.15 -0.14
CA CYS A 137 5.27 -19.41 -1.40
C CYS A 137 3.99 -19.91 -2.11
N GLY A 138 3.55 -19.22 -3.17
CA GLY A 138 2.35 -19.61 -3.93
C GLY A 138 1.02 -19.25 -3.26
N GLU A 139 1.00 -18.40 -2.23
CA GLU A 139 -0.22 -18.06 -1.45
C GLU A 139 -1.36 -17.48 -2.34
N TYR A 140 -1.01 -16.75 -3.39
CA TYR A 140 -1.99 -16.20 -4.36
C TYR A 140 -2.31 -17.13 -5.53
N GLY A 141 -1.62 -18.27 -5.66
CA GLY A 141 -1.83 -19.25 -6.73
C GLY A 141 -1.58 -18.72 -8.16
N PHE A 142 -0.67 -17.76 -8.30
CA PHE A 142 -0.29 -17.19 -9.59
C PHE A 142 0.28 -18.25 -10.54
N LEU A 143 0.06 -18.06 -11.84
CA LEU A 143 0.61 -18.93 -12.88
C LEU A 143 2.08 -18.57 -13.13
N HIS A 144 2.41 -17.29 -13.08
CA HIS A 144 3.77 -16.74 -13.17
C HIS A 144 4.11 -16.16 -11.79
N GLU A 145 5.11 -16.70 -11.10
CA GLU A 145 5.49 -16.31 -9.75
C GLU A 145 6.96 -15.88 -9.71
N PHE A 146 7.20 -14.63 -9.30
CA PHE A 146 8.53 -14.15 -8.94
C PHE A 146 8.76 -14.31 -7.44
N VAL A 147 9.97 -14.73 -7.07
CA VAL A 147 10.40 -14.88 -5.67
C VAL A 147 11.77 -14.25 -5.50
N ASP A 148 11.85 -13.11 -4.82
CA ASP A 148 13.14 -12.61 -4.30
C ASP A 148 13.58 -13.52 -3.13
N VAL A 149 14.63 -14.31 -3.38
CA VAL A 149 15.13 -15.28 -2.40
C VAL A 149 15.82 -14.56 -1.25
N VAL A 150 16.49 -13.43 -1.52
CA VAL A 150 17.27 -12.68 -0.53
C VAL A 150 16.34 -11.90 0.40
N GLU A 151 15.29 -11.27 -0.12
CA GLU A 151 14.25 -10.62 0.70
C GLU A 151 13.50 -11.66 1.55
N LEU A 152 13.08 -12.77 0.91
CA LEU A 152 12.26 -13.78 1.58
C LEU A 152 13.01 -14.53 2.68
N THR A 153 14.32 -14.73 2.56
CA THR A 153 15.15 -15.43 3.57
C THR A 153 15.91 -14.49 4.51
N GLY A 154 16.30 -13.30 4.03
CA GLY A 154 17.19 -12.36 4.72
C GLY A 154 18.68 -12.62 4.50
N GLU A 155 19.06 -13.65 3.73
CA GLU A 155 20.45 -14.06 3.51
C GLU A 155 20.72 -14.44 2.04
N HIS A 156 21.98 -14.42 1.62
CA HIS A 156 22.37 -14.91 0.28
C HIS A 156 22.66 -16.41 0.30
N HIS A 157 22.23 -17.13 -0.74
CA HIS A 157 22.33 -18.59 -0.79
C HIS A 157 22.94 -19.09 -2.10
N THR A 158 23.75 -20.15 -2.01
CA THR A 158 24.27 -20.93 -3.16
C THR A 158 23.54 -22.25 -3.38
N GLU A 159 22.70 -22.66 -2.43
CA GLU A 159 21.86 -23.86 -2.50
C GLU A 159 20.48 -23.57 -1.90
N ILE A 160 19.43 -23.88 -2.66
CA ILE A 160 18.03 -23.78 -2.24
C ILE A 160 17.26 -25.02 -2.70
N THR A 161 16.16 -25.35 -2.02
CA THR A 161 15.26 -26.43 -2.40
C THR A 161 13.81 -25.97 -2.36
N LEU A 162 13.12 -26.09 -3.49
CA LEU A 162 11.69 -25.90 -3.62
C LEU A 162 11.00 -27.24 -3.36
N SER A 163 10.00 -27.26 -2.49
CA SER A 163 9.25 -28.46 -2.10
C SER A 163 7.76 -28.29 -2.36
N PHE A 164 7.15 -29.27 -3.03
CA PHE A 164 5.77 -29.20 -3.52
C PHE A 164 4.92 -30.32 -2.91
N PRO A 165 3.75 -30.02 -2.33
CA PRO A 165 2.90 -31.03 -1.67
C PRO A 165 2.24 -32.02 -2.63
N GLY A 166 2.35 -31.82 -3.96
CA GLY A 166 1.76 -32.68 -5.00
C GLY A 166 0.80 -31.93 -5.92
N GLY A 167 0.49 -32.49 -7.09
CA GLY A 167 -0.41 -31.89 -8.09
C GLY A 167 0.17 -30.73 -8.91
N HIS A 168 1.27 -30.11 -8.46
CA HIS A 168 1.96 -29.01 -9.11
C HIS A 168 2.52 -29.40 -10.49
N THR A 169 2.43 -28.44 -11.43
CA THR A 169 3.00 -28.52 -12.78
C THR A 169 3.83 -27.28 -13.05
N ILE A 170 5.08 -27.44 -13.51
CA ILE A 170 6.03 -26.35 -13.73
C ILE A 170 6.50 -26.41 -15.19
N ALA A 171 6.39 -25.30 -15.89
CA ALA A 171 6.75 -25.15 -17.31
C ALA A 171 8.11 -24.46 -17.53
N GLU A 172 8.56 -23.62 -16.59
CA GLU A 172 9.94 -23.09 -16.58
C GLU A 172 10.31 -22.63 -15.15
N ILE A 173 11.60 -22.75 -14.79
CA ILE A 173 12.23 -22.10 -13.66
C ILE A 173 13.45 -21.34 -14.19
N THR A 174 13.42 -20.02 -14.10
CA THR A 174 14.58 -19.16 -14.34
C THR A 174 15.20 -18.78 -13.00
N VAL A 175 16.53 -18.85 -12.91
CA VAL A 175 17.31 -18.49 -11.71
C VAL A 175 18.14 -17.26 -12.02
N PHE A 176 18.04 -16.24 -11.18
CA PHE A 176 18.75 -14.98 -11.33
C PHE A 176 19.82 -14.78 -10.24
N SER A 177 20.92 -14.10 -10.58
CA SER A 177 21.86 -13.56 -9.59
C SER A 177 21.24 -12.40 -8.81
N GLY A 178 21.92 -11.91 -7.76
CA GLY A 178 21.48 -10.69 -7.06
C GLY A 178 21.54 -9.46 -7.97
N GLY A 179 20.46 -8.67 -8.02
CA GLY A 179 20.34 -7.45 -8.83
C GLY A 179 18.90 -7.13 -9.22
N LYS A 180 18.69 -6.02 -9.95
CA LYS A 180 17.41 -5.74 -10.62
C LYS A 180 17.21 -6.73 -11.76
N VAL A 181 16.12 -7.50 -11.73
CA VAL A 181 15.74 -8.39 -12.84
C VAL A 181 15.31 -7.62 -14.09
N PRO A 182 15.42 -8.21 -15.29
CA PRO A 182 14.89 -7.61 -16.52
C PRO A 182 13.41 -7.26 -16.42
N ASP A 183 12.98 -6.16 -17.05
CA ASP A 183 11.60 -5.65 -16.94
C ASP A 183 10.53 -6.59 -17.52
N ASN A 184 10.93 -7.67 -18.22
CA ASN A 184 10.05 -8.73 -18.71
C ASN A 184 9.88 -9.91 -17.72
N VAL A 185 10.43 -9.82 -16.51
CA VAL A 185 10.18 -10.76 -15.40
C VAL A 185 8.95 -10.29 -14.65
N GLU A 186 7.90 -11.10 -14.65
CA GLU A 186 6.59 -10.71 -14.13
C GLU A 186 6.54 -10.80 -12.60
N GLN A 187 6.49 -9.63 -11.96
CA GLN A 187 6.41 -9.44 -10.52
C GLN A 187 4.98 -9.02 -10.17
N TRP A 188 4.06 -9.98 -10.21
CA TRP A 188 2.63 -9.73 -10.01
C TRP A 188 2.30 -9.30 -8.59
N GLU A 189 1.55 -8.20 -8.48
CA GLU A 189 0.83 -7.84 -7.27
C GLU A 189 -0.49 -8.61 -7.17
N PRO A 190 -1.05 -8.77 -5.97
CA PRO A 190 -2.41 -9.28 -5.80
C PRO A 190 -3.45 -8.48 -6.60
N PRO A 191 -4.61 -9.08 -6.94
CA PRO A 191 -5.76 -8.34 -7.46
C PRO A 191 -6.10 -7.16 -6.52
N CYS A 192 -6.47 -6.01 -7.09
CA CYS A 192 -6.63 -4.76 -6.36
C CYS A 192 -7.57 -4.91 -5.14
N GLU A 193 -7.30 -4.21 -4.03
CA GLU A 193 -8.30 -4.07 -2.96
C GLU A 193 -9.43 -3.10 -3.38
N LYS A 194 -9.06 -2.06 -4.11
CA LYS A 194 -9.95 -1.14 -4.82
C LYS A 194 -9.31 -0.77 -6.15
N ALA A 195 -10.11 -0.66 -7.19
CA ALA A 195 -9.68 -0.26 -8.52
C ALA A 195 -10.11 1.19 -8.80
N ASP A 196 -9.23 1.95 -9.43
CA ASP A 196 -9.61 3.18 -10.11
C ASP A 196 -10.40 2.82 -11.37
N LEU A 197 -9.86 1.92 -12.19
CA LEU A 197 -10.53 1.40 -13.39
C LEU A 197 -10.68 -0.12 -13.31
N LEU A 198 -11.88 -0.64 -13.57
CA LEU A 198 -12.12 -2.06 -13.84
C LEU A 198 -12.40 -2.25 -15.34
N LEU A 199 -11.55 -3.02 -16.01
CA LEU A 199 -11.75 -3.42 -17.40
C LEU A 199 -12.40 -4.81 -17.42
N LEU A 200 -13.66 -4.90 -17.86
CA LEU A 200 -14.40 -6.15 -17.96
C LEU A 200 -14.40 -6.64 -19.42
N THR A 201 -13.63 -7.68 -19.70
CA THR A 201 -13.53 -8.33 -21.01
C THR A 201 -14.30 -9.64 -21.07
N ALA A 202 -14.47 -10.20 -22.28
CA ALA A 202 -15.11 -11.49 -22.45
C ALA A 202 -14.06 -12.61 -22.45
N HIS A 203 -13.01 -12.46 -23.27
CA HIS A 203 -11.95 -13.46 -23.46
C HIS A 203 -10.54 -12.85 -23.34
N SER A 204 -9.54 -13.72 -23.25
CA SER A 204 -8.11 -13.35 -23.27
C SER A 204 -7.61 -13.01 -24.68
N ASP A 205 -7.72 -11.73 -25.02
CA ASP A 205 -7.19 -11.00 -26.18
C ASP A 205 -7.94 -9.66 -26.39
N ASP A 206 -9.22 -9.61 -26.04
CA ASP A 206 -10.11 -8.43 -26.08
C ASP A 206 -9.47 -7.14 -25.52
N GLU A 207 -8.76 -7.26 -24.39
CA GLU A 207 -8.09 -6.20 -23.65
C GLU A 207 -7.05 -5.44 -24.48
N HIS A 208 -6.43 -6.11 -25.44
CA HIS A 208 -5.46 -5.53 -26.37
C HIS A 208 -6.06 -5.33 -27.77
N LEU A 209 -7.32 -5.72 -27.99
CA LEU A 209 -8.05 -5.52 -29.24
C LEU A 209 -9.02 -4.34 -29.11
N PHE A 210 -10.27 -4.59 -28.73
CA PHE A 210 -11.33 -3.59 -28.66
C PHE A 210 -11.08 -2.53 -27.57
N PHE A 211 -10.22 -2.84 -26.61
CA PHE A 211 -9.80 -1.96 -25.53
C PHE A 211 -8.35 -1.47 -25.67
N ALA A 212 -7.73 -1.64 -26.83
CA ALA A 212 -6.37 -1.16 -27.11
C ALA A 212 -6.19 0.32 -26.76
N GLY A 213 -5.10 0.64 -26.06
CA GLY A 213 -4.80 1.96 -25.51
C GLY A 213 -5.15 2.10 -24.03
N ILE A 214 -6.22 1.45 -23.52
CA ILE A 214 -6.68 1.63 -22.12
C ILE A 214 -5.61 1.20 -21.12
N LEU A 215 -5.09 -0.02 -21.23
CA LEU A 215 -4.16 -0.55 -20.23
C LEU A 215 -2.80 0.19 -20.23
N PRO A 216 -2.14 0.42 -21.38
CA PRO A 216 -0.90 1.20 -21.40
C PRO A 216 -1.07 2.62 -20.88
N TYR A 217 -2.20 3.28 -21.15
CA TYR A 217 -2.45 4.64 -20.67
C TYR A 217 -2.73 4.67 -19.16
N TYR A 218 -3.78 3.99 -18.68
CA TYR A 218 -4.19 4.13 -17.28
C TYR A 218 -3.30 3.33 -16.31
N ALA A 219 -2.93 2.09 -16.64
CA ALA A 219 -2.10 1.28 -15.75
C ALA A 219 -0.60 1.60 -15.90
N GLY A 220 -0.13 1.71 -17.14
CA GLY A 220 1.29 1.87 -17.45
C GLY A 220 1.83 3.31 -17.30
N GLU A 221 1.20 4.27 -17.97
CA GLU A 221 1.65 5.68 -17.95
C GLU A 221 1.20 6.41 -16.68
N LEU A 222 -0.09 6.34 -16.36
CA LEU A 222 -0.67 7.08 -15.22
C LEU A 222 -0.54 6.36 -13.87
N GLY A 223 -0.16 5.07 -13.86
CA GLY A 223 0.02 4.29 -12.64
C GLY A 223 -1.25 4.06 -11.82
N TYR A 224 -2.43 4.11 -12.43
CA TYR A 224 -3.70 3.91 -11.74
C TYR A 224 -3.90 2.45 -11.32
N ALA A 225 -4.67 2.20 -10.27
CA ALA A 225 -5.02 0.84 -9.84
C ALA A 225 -6.04 0.23 -10.82
N VAL A 226 -5.55 -0.46 -11.86
CA VAL A 226 -6.38 -1.07 -12.90
C VAL A 226 -6.59 -2.56 -12.65
N GLN A 227 -7.82 -2.96 -12.36
CA GLN A 227 -8.20 -4.37 -12.26
C GLN A 227 -8.76 -4.88 -13.59
N VAL A 228 -8.09 -5.83 -14.22
CA VAL A 228 -8.64 -6.55 -15.38
C VAL A 228 -9.47 -7.76 -14.90
N VAL A 229 -10.67 -7.89 -15.45
CA VAL A 229 -11.61 -8.97 -15.18
C VAL A 229 -12.05 -9.63 -16.47
N TYR A 230 -11.84 -10.93 -16.59
CA TYR A 230 -12.27 -11.74 -17.74
C TYR A 230 -13.57 -12.47 -17.39
N LEU A 231 -14.53 -12.50 -18.30
CA LEU A 231 -15.73 -13.32 -18.12
C LEU A 231 -15.38 -14.82 -18.25
N SER A 232 -14.67 -15.20 -19.30
CA SER A 232 -14.32 -16.58 -19.57
C SER A 232 -13.11 -17.09 -18.76
N ASP A 233 -13.21 -18.35 -18.32
CA ASP A 233 -12.10 -19.13 -17.79
C ASP A 233 -11.38 -19.85 -18.95
N HIS A 234 -10.14 -19.46 -19.21
CA HIS A 234 -9.25 -20.10 -20.17
C HIS A 234 -8.33 -21.16 -19.53
N SER A 235 -8.57 -21.59 -18.28
CA SER A 235 -7.76 -22.61 -17.60
C SER A 235 -7.71 -23.98 -18.29
N TYR A 236 -8.62 -24.23 -19.23
CA TYR A 236 -8.63 -25.42 -20.08
C TYR A 236 -7.73 -25.28 -21.32
N GLU A 237 -7.60 -24.09 -21.88
CA GLU A 237 -6.72 -23.76 -23.01
C GLU A 237 -5.31 -23.39 -22.55
N TYR A 238 -4.61 -24.35 -21.93
CA TYR A 238 -3.24 -24.30 -21.39
C TYR A 238 -2.38 -23.05 -21.73
N ILE A 239 -2.17 -22.72 -23.01
CA ILE A 239 -1.36 -21.58 -23.46
C ILE A 239 -2.00 -20.19 -23.23
N ARG A 240 -3.33 -20.03 -23.40
CA ARG A 240 -3.99 -18.72 -23.36
C ARG A 240 -3.81 -17.95 -22.04
N PRO A 241 -3.88 -18.58 -20.86
CA PRO A 241 -3.58 -17.90 -19.60
C PRO A 241 -2.15 -17.35 -19.51
N HIS A 242 -1.16 -18.03 -20.12
CA HIS A 242 0.21 -17.53 -20.17
C HIS A 242 0.32 -16.31 -21.10
N GLU A 243 -0.24 -16.41 -22.32
CA GLU A 243 -0.23 -15.31 -23.29
C GLU A 243 -0.94 -14.05 -22.77
N MET A 244 -2.03 -14.24 -22.03
CA MET A 244 -2.77 -13.19 -21.33
C MET A 244 -1.90 -12.46 -20.30
N LEU A 245 -1.19 -13.20 -19.44
CA LEU A 245 -0.32 -12.59 -18.43
C LEU A 245 0.86 -11.86 -19.08
N GLU A 246 1.54 -12.48 -20.05
CA GLU A 246 2.60 -11.85 -20.84
C GLU A 246 2.10 -10.53 -21.46
N GLY A 247 0.91 -10.52 -22.08
CA GLY A 247 0.32 -9.34 -22.71
C GLY A 247 -0.05 -8.24 -21.71
N LEU A 248 -0.72 -8.60 -20.61
CA LEU A 248 -1.06 -7.66 -19.54
C LEU A 248 0.18 -7.00 -18.93
N TRP A 249 1.25 -7.77 -18.70
CA TRP A 249 2.51 -7.26 -18.17
C TRP A 249 3.18 -6.27 -19.11
N VAL A 250 3.23 -6.59 -20.41
CA VAL A 250 3.73 -5.69 -21.47
C VAL A 250 2.90 -4.40 -21.55
N ALA A 251 1.59 -4.47 -21.32
CA ALA A 251 0.69 -3.32 -21.27
C ALA A 251 0.78 -2.50 -19.96
N GLY A 252 1.72 -2.81 -19.06
CA GLY A 252 1.95 -2.06 -17.83
C GLY A 252 1.07 -2.47 -16.64
N VAL A 253 0.21 -3.48 -16.77
CA VAL A 253 -0.60 -3.96 -15.65
C VAL A 253 0.28 -4.71 -14.64
N ARG A 254 0.05 -4.48 -13.34
CA ARG A 254 0.78 -5.11 -12.23
C ARG A 254 -0.09 -5.92 -11.27
N ASN A 255 -1.37 -5.59 -11.13
CA ASN A 255 -2.30 -6.38 -10.32
C ASN A 255 -2.83 -7.57 -11.11
N TYR A 256 -2.78 -8.76 -10.50
CA TYR A 256 -3.13 -10.02 -11.17
C TYR A 256 -4.60 -10.04 -11.65
N PRO A 257 -4.89 -10.54 -12.86
CA PRO A 257 -6.24 -10.57 -13.40
C PRO A 257 -7.15 -11.58 -12.68
N VAL A 258 -8.46 -11.33 -12.72
CA VAL A 258 -9.47 -12.26 -12.19
C VAL A 258 -10.40 -12.74 -13.30
N SER A 259 -10.55 -14.05 -13.43
CA SER A 259 -11.49 -14.67 -14.38
C SER A 259 -12.77 -15.12 -13.67
N GLY A 260 -13.89 -15.10 -14.38
CA GLY A 260 -15.08 -15.87 -14.02
C GLY A 260 -14.84 -17.37 -14.15
N ASN A 261 -15.84 -18.18 -13.78
CA ASN A 261 -15.81 -19.64 -13.91
C ASN A 261 -16.66 -20.10 -15.11
N PHE A 262 -16.76 -19.28 -16.16
CA PHE A 262 -17.60 -19.52 -17.33
C PHE A 262 -16.73 -20.05 -18.48
N PRO A 263 -17.11 -21.15 -19.17
CA PRO A 263 -16.30 -21.63 -20.29
C PRO A 263 -16.21 -20.61 -21.43
N ASP A 264 -15.10 -20.60 -22.16
CA ASP A 264 -15.04 -19.95 -23.48
C ASP A 264 -16.02 -20.64 -24.44
N ILE A 265 -16.87 -19.85 -25.08
CA ILE A 265 -17.91 -20.30 -26.01
C ILE A 265 -18.05 -19.28 -27.15
N TYR A 266 -17.63 -19.68 -28.35
CA TYR A 266 -17.96 -18.95 -29.56
C TYR A 266 -19.49 -18.90 -29.78
N SER A 267 -20.02 -17.72 -30.09
CA SER A 267 -21.43 -17.52 -30.47
C SER A 267 -21.61 -16.24 -31.29
N GLU A 268 -22.64 -16.18 -32.14
CA GLU A 268 -22.90 -15.07 -33.06
C GLU A 268 -24.16 -14.26 -32.68
N SER A 269 -24.74 -14.54 -31.50
CA SER A 269 -25.86 -13.78 -30.94
C SER A 269 -26.06 -14.03 -29.45
N LEU A 270 -26.72 -13.09 -28.77
CA LEU A 270 -27.13 -13.26 -27.36
C LEU A 270 -28.03 -14.47 -27.14
N THR A 271 -28.93 -14.79 -28.08
CA THR A 271 -29.82 -15.95 -27.99
C THR A 271 -29.03 -17.26 -28.04
N GLU A 272 -28.02 -17.35 -28.91
CA GLU A 272 -27.15 -18.51 -29.00
C GLU A 272 -26.26 -18.64 -27.77
N ALA A 273 -25.63 -17.54 -27.32
CA ALA A 273 -24.81 -17.51 -26.11
C ALA A 273 -25.61 -18.02 -24.89
N ARG A 274 -26.80 -17.45 -24.65
CA ARG A 274 -27.72 -17.88 -23.59
C ARG A 274 -28.08 -19.37 -23.68
N SER A 275 -28.32 -19.88 -24.89
CA SER A 275 -28.62 -21.31 -25.09
C SER A 275 -27.43 -22.21 -24.79
N LYS A 276 -26.22 -21.86 -25.27
CA LYS A 276 -25.00 -22.64 -25.04
C LYS A 276 -24.57 -22.62 -23.57
N TYR A 277 -24.64 -21.47 -22.89
CA TYR A 277 -24.35 -21.37 -21.46
C TYR A 277 -25.39 -22.07 -20.60
N SER A 278 -26.68 -22.01 -20.95
CA SER A 278 -27.74 -22.79 -20.28
C SER A 278 -27.52 -24.30 -20.39
N ALA A 279 -27.05 -24.79 -21.55
CA ALA A 279 -26.65 -26.19 -21.73
C ALA A 279 -25.39 -26.59 -20.91
N LYS A 280 -24.66 -25.61 -20.36
CA LYS A 280 -23.54 -25.80 -19.41
C LYS A 280 -23.92 -25.56 -17.94
N GLY A 281 -25.18 -25.21 -17.67
CA GLY A 281 -25.71 -24.97 -16.31
C GLY A 281 -25.71 -23.52 -15.85
N TYR A 282 -25.29 -22.57 -16.69
CA TYR A 282 -25.24 -21.14 -16.35
C TYR A 282 -26.46 -20.39 -16.90
N SER A 283 -26.98 -19.44 -16.13
CA SER A 283 -28.05 -18.53 -16.56
C SER A 283 -27.50 -17.12 -16.75
N VAL A 284 -28.27 -16.20 -17.34
CA VAL A 284 -27.90 -14.77 -17.41
C VAL A 284 -27.63 -14.21 -16.02
N ASP A 285 -28.44 -14.60 -15.04
CA ASP A 285 -28.31 -14.20 -13.64
C ASP A 285 -26.95 -14.58 -13.03
N SER A 286 -26.37 -15.72 -13.45
CA SER A 286 -25.04 -16.16 -13.01
C SER A 286 -23.93 -15.18 -13.45
N PHE A 287 -24.05 -14.57 -14.63
CA PHE A 287 -23.10 -13.56 -15.10
C PHE A 287 -23.31 -12.22 -14.38
N VAL A 288 -24.56 -11.83 -14.13
CA VAL A 288 -24.89 -10.62 -13.37
C VAL A 288 -24.39 -10.75 -11.93
N GLU A 289 -24.61 -11.88 -11.28
CA GLU A 289 -24.08 -12.20 -9.94
C GLU A 289 -22.56 -12.07 -9.87
N PHE A 290 -21.84 -12.68 -10.82
CA PHE A 290 -20.39 -12.58 -10.91
C PHE A 290 -19.94 -11.11 -11.07
N ILE A 291 -20.52 -10.37 -12.01
CA ILE A 291 -20.13 -8.97 -12.24
C ILE A 291 -20.46 -8.10 -11.02
N VAL A 292 -21.63 -8.27 -10.39
CA VAL A 292 -21.96 -7.58 -9.13
C VAL A 292 -20.93 -7.89 -8.04
N LYS A 293 -20.48 -9.15 -7.92
CA LYS A 293 -19.41 -9.53 -6.99
C LYS A 293 -18.12 -8.78 -7.29
N MET A 294 -17.72 -8.67 -8.56
CA MET A 294 -16.51 -7.94 -8.95
C MET A 294 -16.65 -6.43 -8.70
N LEU A 295 -17.78 -5.81 -9.03
CA LEU A 295 -18.06 -4.40 -8.76
C LEU A 295 -18.05 -4.08 -7.26
N ARG A 296 -18.58 -4.96 -6.40
CA ARG A 296 -18.59 -4.77 -4.95
C ARG A 296 -17.24 -5.02 -4.31
N ARG A 297 -16.51 -6.04 -4.77
CA ARG A 297 -15.15 -6.38 -4.32
C ARG A 297 -14.17 -5.25 -4.64
N PHE A 298 -14.09 -4.89 -5.92
CA PHE A 298 -13.07 -3.96 -6.41
C PHE A 298 -13.49 -2.50 -6.36
N ARG A 299 -14.77 -2.20 -6.11
CA ARG A 299 -15.29 -0.83 -5.94
C ARG A 299 -14.79 0.16 -7.02
N PRO A 300 -14.89 -0.16 -8.32
CA PRO A 300 -14.32 0.68 -9.37
C PRO A 300 -14.89 2.10 -9.36
N LYS A 301 -14.03 3.11 -9.54
CA LYS A 301 -14.45 4.48 -9.89
C LYS A 301 -15.02 4.50 -11.31
N VAL A 302 -14.36 3.81 -12.22
CA VAL A 302 -14.73 3.63 -13.62
C VAL A 302 -14.82 2.13 -13.94
N VAL A 303 -15.88 1.69 -14.62
CA VAL A 303 -15.91 0.39 -15.29
C VAL A 303 -16.07 0.55 -16.81
N VAL A 304 -15.30 -0.21 -17.58
CA VAL A 304 -15.33 -0.21 -19.06
C VAL A 304 -15.58 -1.64 -19.57
N SER A 305 -16.43 -1.78 -20.59
CA SER A 305 -16.69 -3.08 -21.24
C SER A 305 -17.19 -2.94 -22.68
N HIS A 306 -17.60 -4.07 -23.27
CA HIS A 306 -17.97 -4.28 -24.67
C HIS A 306 -19.18 -3.48 -25.16
N ASP A 307 -19.32 -3.38 -26.49
CA ASP A 307 -20.52 -2.89 -27.19
C ASP A 307 -21.74 -3.77 -26.86
N LEU A 308 -22.91 -3.15 -26.73
CA LEU A 308 -24.20 -3.84 -26.60
C LEU A 308 -24.53 -4.73 -27.80
N ASN A 309 -23.89 -4.49 -28.96
CA ASN A 309 -23.97 -5.34 -30.15
C ASN A 309 -22.79 -6.32 -30.28
N GLY A 310 -21.86 -6.34 -29.31
CA GLY A 310 -20.68 -7.22 -29.28
C GLY A 310 -19.78 -7.08 -30.50
N GLU A 311 -19.56 -5.82 -30.94
CA GLU A 311 -18.69 -5.42 -32.04
C GLU A 311 -18.99 -6.18 -33.35
N TYR A 312 -18.34 -7.32 -33.55
CA TYR A 312 -18.56 -8.25 -34.65
C TYR A 312 -19.71 -9.23 -34.42
N SER A 313 -20.65 -8.86 -33.53
CA SER A 313 -21.81 -9.66 -33.10
C SER A 313 -21.46 -10.90 -32.28
N HIS A 314 -20.34 -10.87 -31.54
CA HIS A 314 -19.99 -11.99 -30.69
C HIS A 314 -20.95 -12.11 -29.50
N GLY A 315 -21.63 -13.25 -29.38
CA GLY A 315 -22.69 -13.45 -28.40
C GLY A 315 -22.22 -13.35 -26.96
N THR A 316 -20.97 -13.71 -26.66
CA THR A 316 -20.37 -13.56 -25.33
C THR A 316 -20.05 -12.09 -25.02
N HIS A 317 -19.70 -11.27 -26.01
CA HIS A 317 -19.49 -9.82 -25.80
C HIS A 317 -20.82 -9.14 -25.50
N ILE A 318 -21.85 -9.44 -26.31
CA ILE A 318 -23.23 -8.97 -26.05
C ILE A 318 -23.70 -9.39 -24.66
N LEU A 319 -23.42 -10.63 -24.25
CA LEU A 319 -23.78 -11.12 -22.92
C LEU A 319 -23.00 -10.42 -21.80
N THR A 320 -21.71 -10.12 -22.01
CA THR A 320 -20.86 -9.37 -21.06
C THR A 320 -21.39 -7.96 -20.86
N ALA A 321 -21.59 -7.21 -21.96
CA ALA A 321 -22.13 -5.86 -21.93
C ALA A 321 -23.52 -5.83 -21.31
N TYR A 322 -24.43 -6.72 -21.73
CA TYR A 322 -25.76 -6.86 -21.15
C TYR A 322 -25.70 -7.14 -19.64
N ALA A 323 -24.90 -8.12 -19.20
CA ALA A 323 -24.82 -8.48 -17.79
C ALA A 323 -24.19 -7.36 -16.94
N LEU A 324 -23.26 -6.56 -17.50
CA LEU A 324 -22.76 -5.34 -16.84
C LEU A 324 -23.87 -4.30 -16.67
N THR A 325 -24.72 -4.07 -17.69
CA THR A 325 -25.82 -3.09 -17.57
C THR A 325 -26.83 -3.44 -16.47
N GLU A 326 -27.13 -4.73 -16.29
CA GLU A 326 -27.95 -5.22 -15.18
C GLU A 326 -27.18 -5.09 -13.84
N ALA A 327 -25.90 -5.45 -13.81
CA ALA A 327 -25.08 -5.43 -12.59
C ALA A 327 -24.91 -4.00 -12.01
N VAL A 328 -24.63 -2.98 -12.83
CA VAL A 328 -24.50 -1.58 -12.35
C VAL A 328 -25.82 -0.97 -11.92
N ALA A 329 -26.96 -1.58 -12.27
CA ALA A 329 -28.27 -1.18 -11.79
C ALA A 329 -28.60 -1.74 -10.39
N VAL A 330 -27.88 -2.78 -9.92
CA VAL A 330 -28.17 -3.49 -8.67
C VAL A 330 -26.98 -3.65 -7.71
N SER A 331 -25.76 -3.27 -8.12
CA SER A 331 -24.56 -3.42 -7.27
C SER A 331 -24.64 -2.60 -5.96
N SER A 332 -25.44 -1.54 -5.94
CA SER A 332 -25.74 -0.71 -4.77
C SER A 332 -26.88 -1.24 -3.88
N ASP A 333 -27.62 -2.28 -4.31
CA ASP A 333 -28.78 -2.84 -3.61
C ASP A 333 -28.41 -4.07 -2.78
N ALA A 334 -28.45 -3.96 -1.45
CA ALA A 334 -28.07 -5.04 -0.54
C ALA A 334 -29.04 -6.25 -0.58
N GLU A 335 -30.27 -6.09 -1.07
CA GLU A 335 -31.21 -7.21 -1.24
C GLU A 335 -30.87 -8.08 -2.46
N LYS A 336 -29.99 -7.58 -3.36
CA LYS A 336 -29.53 -8.29 -4.56
C LYS A 336 -28.18 -8.95 -4.30
N TYR A 337 -28.11 -10.27 -4.52
CA TYR A 337 -26.95 -11.11 -4.24
C TYR A 337 -26.38 -10.87 -2.82
N PRO A 338 -27.16 -11.20 -1.76
CA PRO A 338 -26.86 -10.81 -0.39
C PRO A 338 -25.52 -11.36 0.12
N GLU A 339 -25.11 -12.56 -0.31
CA GLU A 339 -23.80 -13.13 0.06
C GLU A 339 -22.63 -12.21 -0.35
N SER A 340 -22.70 -11.60 -1.55
CA SER A 340 -21.72 -10.62 -1.99
C SER A 340 -21.83 -9.27 -1.27
N ALA A 341 -23.03 -8.90 -0.79
CA ALA A 341 -23.22 -7.68 0.00
C ALA A 341 -22.70 -7.85 1.43
N ASP A 342 -22.82 -9.04 2.01
CA ASP A 342 -22.25 -9.39 3.31
C ASP A 342 -20.72 -9.51 3.24
N GLU A 343 -20.17 -10.08 2.17
CA GLU A 343 -18.72 -10.27 1.98
C GLU A 343 -17.97 -8.95 1.67
N TYR A 344 -18.51 -8.09 0.78
CA TYR A 344 -17.82 -6.89 0.29
C TYR A 344 -18.54 -5.56 0.52
N GLY A 345 -19.74 -5.58 1.12
CA GLY A 345 -20.63 -4.41 1.11
C GLY A 345 -21.26 -4.18 -0.27
N VAL A 346 -21.97 -3.05 -0.40
CA VAL A 346 -22.54 -2.60 -1.67
C VAL A 346 -21.67 -1.52 -2.32
N TRP A 347 -21.77 -1.36 -3.64
CA TRP A 347 -21.06 -0.32 -4.38
C TRP A 347 -21.91 0.26 -5.50
N ASP A 348 -22.01 1.58 -5.56
CA ASP A 348 -22.61 2.32 -6.67
C ASP A 348 -21.48 2.82 -7.58
N VAL A 349 -21.36 2.25 -8.79
CA VAL A 349 -20.25 2.53 -9.70
C VAL A 349 -20.38 3.95 -10.27
N PRO A 350 -19.40 4.86 -10.02
CA PRO A 350 -19.55 6.25 -10.40
C PRO A 350 -19.66 6.52 -11.90
N LYS A 351 -18.88 5.83 -12.75
CA LYS A 351 -18.94 5.94 -14.22
C LYS A 351 -18.89 4.56 -14.88
N THR A 352 -19.72 4.34 -15.90
CA THR A 352 -19.76 3.10 -16.70
C THR A 352 -19.68 3.47 -18.17
N TYR A 353 -18.64 2.99 -18.84
CA TYR A 353 -18.46 3.14 -20.29
C TYR A 353 -18.66 1.82 -21.00
N LEU A 354 -19.27 1.90 -22.18
CA LEU A 354 -19.38 0.78 -23.12
C LEU A 354 -18.75 1.19 -24.45
N HIS A 355 -17.97 0.29 -25.04
CA HIS A 355 -17.33 0.47 -26.34
C HIS A 355 -18.39 0.72 -27.43
N LEU A 356 -18.13 1.67 -28.33
CA LEU A 356 -19.01 2.11 -29.42
C LEU A 356 -20.40 2.64 -29.01
N TYR A 357 -20.68 2.83 -27.72
CA TYR A 357 -22.01 3.18 -27.22
C TYR A 357 -22.51 4.54 -27.74
N GLY A 358 -23.83 4.66 -27.87
CA GLY A 358 -24.48 5.73 -28.64
C GLY A 358 -24.56 7.09 -27.94
N GLU A 359 -24.60 7.10 -26.60
CA GLU A 359 -24.84 8.28 -25.77
C GLU A 359 -23.60 8.62 -24.94
N GLY A 360 -23.43 9.88 -24.56
CA GLY A 360 -22.27 10.35 -23.80
C GLY A 360 -20.93 9.99 -24.46
N LYS A 361 -20.84 10.19 -25.79
CA LYS A 361 -19.68 9.74 -26.58
C LYS A 361 -18.42 10.53 -26.27
N ILE A 362 -17.31 9.80 -26.15
CA ILE A 362 -15.96 10.34 -26.08
C ILE A 362 -15.05 9.61 -27.07
N THR A 363 -14.08 10.36 -27.60
CA THR A 363 -12.98 9.86 -28.44
C THR A 363 -11.69 9.92 -27.63
N MET A 364 -11.05 8.77 -27.43
CA MET A 364 -9.79 8.65 -26.69
C MET A 364 -8.60 8.79 -27.64
N ILE A 365 -7.55 9.49 -27.23
CA ILE A 365 -6.35 9.70 -28.05
C ILE A 365 -5.25 8.71 -27.66
N TRP A 366 -5.18 7.57 -28.35
CA TRP A 366 -4.20 6.49 -28.10
C TRP A 366 -2.91 6.60 -28.93
N ASP A 367 -2.80 7.66 -29.72
CA ASP A 367 -1.75 7.87 -30.73
C ASP A 367 -0.67 8.88 -30.29
N GLU A 368 -0.77 9.43 -29.09
CA GLU A 368 0.28 10.27 -28.50
C GLU A 368 1.36 9.41 -27.78
N PRO A 369 2.62 9.89 -27.73
CA PRO A 369 3.70 9.19 -27.02
C PRO A 369 3.48 9.11 -25.50
N LEU A 370 3.87 7.98 -24.91
CA LEU A 370 3.88 7.74 -23.46
C LEU A 370 5.33 7.72 -22.95
N ASP A 371 5.64 8.47 -21.89
CA ASP A 371 6.99 8.58 -21.34
C ASP A 371 7.44 7.28 -20.64
N ALA A 372 6.53 6.60 -19.92
CA ALA A 372 6.80 5.32 -19.25
C ALA A 372 7.16 4.19 -20.24
N PHE A 373 6.76 4.32 -21.51
CA PHE A 373 7.06 3.38 -22.59
C PHE A 373 8.12 3.89 -23.57
N GLY A 374 8.89 4.91 -23.18
CA GLY A 374 10.02 5.43 -23.97
C GLY A 374 9.58 6.10 -25.27
N GLY A 375 8.43 6.77 -25.27
CA GLY A 375 7.87 7.48 -26.42
C GLY A 375 7.07 6.61 -27.40
N LYS A 376 6.73 5.36 -27.03
CA LYS A 376 5.74 4.56 -27.77
C LYS A 376 4.34 5.10 -27.49
N THR A 377 3.43 4.96 -28.46
CA THR A 377 2.02 5.31 -28.23
C THR A 377 1.29 4.22 -27.45
N ALA A 378 0.20 4.57 -26.76
CA ALA A 378 -0.64 3.60 -26.06
C ALA A 378 -1.11 2.47 -26.99
N PHE A 379 -1.45 2.80 -28.23
CA PHE A 379 -1.81 1.82 -29.25
C PHE A 379 -0.63 0.91 -29.67
N THR A 380 0.58 1.46 -29.83
CA THR A 380 1.79 0.66 -30.13
C THR A 380 2.11 -0.33 -29.01
N VAL A 381 1.93 0.05 -27.75
CA VAL A 381 2.11 -0.87 -26.62
C VAL A 381 1.03 -1.96 -26.62
N SER A 382 -0.23 -1.64 -26.93
CA SER A 382 -1.28 -2.66 -27.11
C SER A 382 -1.03 -3.60 -28.29
N GLN A 383 -0.39 -3.14 -29.36
CA GLN A 383 0.13 -4.04 -30.41
C GLN A 383 1.16 -5.02 -29.81
N GLU A 384 2.20 -4.51 -29.14
CA GLU A 384 3.23 -5.36 -28.52
C GLU A 384 2.64 -6.36 -27.50
N ALA A 385 1.66 -5.95 -26.70
CA ALA A 385 0.93 -6.84 -25.81
C ALA A 385 0.12 -7.91 -26.56
N PHE A 386 -0.60 -7.55 -27.62
CA PHE A 386 -1.29 -8.53 -28.48
C PHE A 386 -0.32 -9.48 -29.20
N MET A 387 0.97 -9.14 -29.38
CA MET A 387 1.97 -10.09 -29.89
C MET A 387 2.21 -11.28 -28.95
N CYS A 388 1.85 -11.19 -27.67
CA CYS A 388 1.92 -12.31 -26.74
C CYS A 388 0.84 -13.37 -27.05
N HIS A 389 -0.32 -12.98 -27.58
CA HIS A 389 -1.47 -13.83 -27.93
C HIS A 389 -1.27 -14.63 -29.23
N LYS A 390 -0.12 -15.30 -29.36
CA LYS A 390 0.34 -16.06 -30.54
C LYS A 390 -0.71 -17.09 -30.98
N SER A 391 -1.40 -17.73 -30.04
CA SER A 391 -2.47 -18.69 -30.30
C SER A 391 -3.69 -18.10 -31.02
N GLN A 392 -3.85 -16.77 -31.02
CA GLN A 392 -4.95 -16.03 -31.66
C GLN A 392 -4.54 -15.35 -32.97
N HIS A 393 -3.25 -15.32 -33.35
CA HIS A 393 -2.76 -14.60 -34.53
C HIS A 393 -3.25 -15.16 -35.88
N TRP A 394 -3.78 -16.40 -35.91
CA TRP A 394 -4.38 -16.98 -37.12
C TRP A 394 -5.76 -16.39 -37.45
N THR A 395 -6.40 -15.71 -36.49
CA THR A 395 -7.72 -15.11 -36.64
C THR A 395 -7.66 -13.82 -37.48
N TRP A 396 -8.82 -13.24 -37.77
CA TRP A 396 -8.89 -11.94 -38.44
C TRP A 396 -8.40 -10.76 -37.57
N PHE A 397 -8.28 -10.95 -36.25
CA PHE A 397 -7.83 -9.92 -35.31
C PHE A 397 -6.41 -9.43 -35.61
N TYR A 398 -5.50 -10.33 -36.01
CA TYR A 398 -4.15 -9.93 -36.42
C TYR A 398 -4.17 -8.94 -37.59
N ARG A 399 -5.03 -9.17 -38.59
CA ARG A 399 -5.19 -8.26 -39.73
C ARG A 399 -5.93 -6.98 -39.37
N TRP A 400 -6.80 -7.02 -38.36
CA TRP A 400 -7.47 -5.83 -37.83
C TRP A 400 -6.50 -4.94 -37.06
N MET A 401 -5.60 -5.53 -36.25
CA MET A 401 -4.61 -4.82 -35.44
C MET A 401 -3.41 -4.30 -36.25
N TYR A 402 -2.87 -5.09 -37.17
CA TYR A 402 -1.64 -4.77 -37.93
C TYR A 402 -1.88 -4.33 -39.37
N GLY A 403 -3.12 -4.43 -39.86
CA GLY A 403 -3.43 -4.21 -41.27
C GLY A 403 -2.88 -5.31 -42.18
N SER A 404 -2.43 -4.93 -43.36
CA SER A 404 -1.83 -5.82 -44.37
C SER A 404 -0.42 -5.37 -44.74
N ILE A 405 0.36 -6.24 -45.39
CA ILE A 405 1.73 -5.91 -45.80
C ILE A 405 1.85 -4.63 -46.66
N ASN A 406 0.80 -4.26 -47.40
CA ASN A 406 0.73 -3.06 -48.25
C ASN A 406 0.00 -1.87 -47.60
N ASN A 407 -0.63 -2.07 -46.44
CA ASN A 407 -1.38 -1.06 -45.70
C ASN A 407 -1.36 -1.47 -44.22
N LYS A 408 -0.22 -1.24 -43.57
CA LYS A 408 -0.04 -1.52 -42.14
C LYS A 408 -0.88 -0.55 -41.31
N ILE A 409 -1.24 -0.98 -40.12
CA ILE A 409 -1.85 -0.12 -39.10
C ILE A 409 -0.77 0.15 -38.04
N THR A 410 -0.58 1.42 -37.76
CA THR A 410 0.44 1.96 -36.82
C THR A 410 -0.17 2.89 -35.78
N LEU A 411 -1.37 3.38 -36.03
CA LEU A 411 -2.13 4.30 -35.17
C LEU A 411 -3.55 3.75 -34.94
N ALA A 412 -4.10 3.92 -33.75
CA ALA A 412 -5.49 3.58 -33.42
C ALA A 412 -6.48 4.34 -34.31
N SER A 413 -6.16 5.59 -34.65
CA SER A 413 -6.94 6.43 -35.55
C SER A 413 -7.01 5.90 -36.98
N GLU A 414 -6.17 4.96 -37.40
CA GLU A 414 -6.28 4.27 -38.69
C GLU A 414 -7.38 3.19 -38.68
N ILE A 415 -7.74 2.66 -37.51
CA ILE A 415 -8.79 1.64 -37.36
C ILE A 415 -10.18 2.28 -37.53
N LYS A 416 -10.88 1.94 -38.63
CA LYS A 416 -12.20 2.51 -38.95
C LYS A 416 -13.40 1.64 -38.60
N LYS A 417 -13.19 0.38 -38.22
CA LYS A 417 -14.26 -0.56 -37.83
C LYS A 417 -13.94 -1.11 -36.44
N TYR A 418 -14.87 -0.92 -35.50
CA TYR A 418 -14.66 -1.24 -34.08
C TYR A 418 -13.45 -0.52 -33.48
N SER A 419 -13.29 0.78 -33.79
CA SER A 419 -12.13 1.55 -33.38
C SER A 419 -12.03 1.59 -31.84
N PRO A 420 -10.88 1.23 -31.25
CA PRO A 420 -10.70 1.20 -29.80
C PRO A 420 -10.64 2.59 -29.18
N MET A 421 -10.82 3.66 -29.96
CA MET A 421 -10.88 5.04 -29.50
C MET A 421 -12.29 5.47 -29.06
N TYR A 422 -13.37 4.77 -29.45
CA TYR A 422 -14.73 5.28 -29.27
C TYR A 422 -15.50 4.57 -28.16
N PHE A 423 -15.87 5.33 -27.13
CA PHE A 423 -16.69 4.86 -26.01
C PHE A 423 -17.89 5.78 -25.81
N GLY A 424 -18.92 5.28 -25.12
CA GLY A 424 -20.03 6.10 -24.65
C GLY A 424 -20.31 5.87 -23.17
N LEU A 425 -20.58 6.95 -22.44
CA LEU A 425 -20.95 6.94 -21.03
C LEU A 425 -22.38 6.40 -20.86
N TYR A 426 -22.49 5.12 -20.52
CA TYR A 426 -23.75 4.42 -20.28
C TYR A 426 -24.44 4.88 -18.98
N ARG A 427 -23.65 5.13 -17.93
CA ARG A 427 -24.15 5.53 -16.61
C ARG A 427 -23.14 6.42 -15.89
N THR A 428 -23.64 7.41 -15.17
CA THR A 428 -22.84 8.30 -14.31
C THR A 428 -23.60 8.70 -13.05
N THR A 429 -22.89 8.84 -11.94
CA THR A 429 -23.37 9.51 -10.71
C THR A 429 -22.67 10.85 -10.45
N VAL A 430 -21.65 11.19 -11.24
CA VAL A 430 -20.76 12.37 -11.05
C VAL A 430 -20.94 13.46 -12.11
N GLY A 431 -21.75 13.22 -13.15
CA GLY A 431 -22.00 14.16 -14.24
C GLY A 431 -21.61 13.62 -15.61
N LEU A 432 -21.97 14.34 -16.66
CA LEU A 432 -21.61 14.02 -18.05
C LEU A 432 -20.25 14.62 -18.39
N ASP A 433 -19.47 13.89 -19.18
CA ASP A 433 -18.21 14.38 -19.76
C ASP A 433 -18.47 15.61 -20.63
N GLN A 434 -17.56 16.59 -20.57
CA GLN A 434 -17.57 17.81 -21.37
C GLN A 434 -16.52 17.77 -22.48
N ASN A 435 -15.42 17.02 -22.31
CA ASN A 435 -14.41 16.83 -23.34
C ASN A 435 -14.67 15.53 -24.14
N THR A 436 -15.21 15.68 -25.36
CA THR A 436 -15.65 14.53 -26.18
C THR A 436 -14.69 14.16 -27.31
N GLU A 437 -13.74 15.02 -27.65
CA GLU A 437 -12.79 14.80 -28.75
C GLU A 437 -11.39 14.39 -28.25
N ASP A 438 -11.11 14.62 -26.97
CA ASP A 438 -9.89 14.22 -26.25
C ASP A 438 -10.31 13.69 -24.86
N GLY A 439 -11.03 12.57 -24.88
CA GLY A 439 -11.77 12.05 -23.73
C GLY A 439 -10.88 11.46 -22.64
N ASP A 440 -11.33 11.61 -21.40
CA ASP A 440 -10.79 10.94 -20.22
C ASP A 440 -11.93 10.23 -19.48
N PHE A 441 -11.77 8.94 -19.19
CA PHE A 441 -12.74 8.21 -18.39
C PHE A 441 -12.86 8.78 -16.97
N PHE A 442 -11.82 9.46 -16.47
CA PHE A 442 -11.77 10.07 -15.15
C PHE A 442 -12.25 11.53 -15.10
N GLU A 443 -12.81 12.09 -16.19
CA GLU A 443 -13.40 13.43 -16.11
C GLU A 443 -14.47 13.49 -14.99
N ASN A 444 -14.37 14.50 -14.12
CA ASN A 444 -15.22 14.70 -12.93
C ASN A 444 -15.07 13.66 -11.78
N ILE A 445 -14.02 12.83 -11.78
CA ILE A 445 -13.75 11.87 -10.69
C ILE A 445 -12.27 11.80 -10.34
N LYS A 446 -11.96 11.58 -9.05
CA LYS A 446 -10.60 11.37 -8.56
C LYS A 446 -10.32 9.88 -8.37
N THR A 447 -9.08 9.49 -8.58
CA THR A 447 -8.55 8.19 -8.16
C THR A 447 -8.55 8.05 -6.64
N TYR A 448 -8.50 6.82 -6.15
CA TYR A 448 -8.29 6.54 -4.74
C TYR A 448 -6.92 7.02 -4.23
N GLY A 449 -5.91 7.06 -5.11
CA GLY A 449 -4.59 7.62 -4.80
C GLY A 449 -4.64 9.12 -4.49
N GLU A 450 -5.31 9.90 -5.35
CA GLU A 450 -5.50 11.34 -5.15
C GLU A 450 -6.36 11.65 -3.92
N GLU A 451 -7.47 10.94 -3.72
CA GLU A 451 -8.32 11.10 -2.52
C GLU A 451 -7.50 10.89 -1.24
N LYS A 452 -6.70 9.82 -1.19
CA LYS A 452 -5.83 9.52 -0.05
C LYS A 452 -4.76 10.58 0.15
N ALA A 453 -4.12 11.06 -0.92
CA ALA A 453 -3.09 12.09 -0.85
C ALA A 453 -3.66 13.43 -0.32
N GLU A 454 -4.88 13.80 -0.70
CA GLU A 454 -5.57 14.98 -0.17
C GLU A 454 -5.94 14.82 1.32
N GLU A 455 -6.44 13.64 1.72
CA GLU A 455 -6.73 13.34 3.14
C GLU A 455 -5.47 13.41 4.01
N GLU A 456 -4.35 12.83 3.55
CA GLU A 456 -3.06 12.86 4.25
C GLU A 456 -2.47 14.28 4.33
N ALA A 457 -2.56 15.06 3.26
CA ALA A 457 -2.13 16.47 3.24
C ALA A 457 -2.95 17.31 4.23
N ALA A 458 -4.28 17.16 4.22
CA ALA A 458 -5.19 17.86 5.15
C ALA A 458 -4.94 17.45 6.61
N ALA A 459 -4.69 16.17 6.88
CA ALA A 459 -4.33 15.68 8.22
C ALA A 459 -3.00 16.27 8.72
N LYS A 460 -1.99 16.36 7.84
CA LYS A 460 -0.69 16.95 8.14
C LYS A 460 -0.78 18.46 8.42
N GLU A 461 -1.58 19.20 7.66
CA GLU A 461 -1.85 20.62 7.93
C GLU A 461 -2.59 20.81 9.25
N ALA A 462 -3.61 20.00 9.53
CA ALA A 462 -4.35 20.04 10.78
C ALA A 462 -3.46 19.75 12.00
N LEU A 463 -2.55 18.77 11.91
CA LEU A 463 -1.58 18.47 12.96
C LEU A 463 -0.62 19.66 13.20
N LYS A 464 -0.02 20.20 12.14
CA LYS A 464 0.87 21.37 12.22
C LYS A 464 0.18 22.58 12.86
N ARG A 465 -1.11 22.78 12.55
CA ARG A 465 -1.93 23.82 13.18
C ARG A 465 -2.15 23.57 14.67
N LEU A 466 -2.46 22.33 15.08
CA LEU A 466 -2.62 21.97 16.49
C LEU A 466 -1.31 22.13 17.28
N GLU A 467 -0.17 21.84 16.66
CA GLU A 467 1.15 22.07 17.25
C GLU A 467 1.46 23.57 17.42
N SER A 468 1.13 24.41 16.43
CA SER A 468 1.24 25.87 16.55
C SER A 468 0.32 26.43 17.64
N GLU A 469 -0.96 26.03 17.66
CA GLU A 469 -1.92 26.45 18.68
C GLU A 469 -1.52 25.94 20.09
N ARG A 470 -0.78 24.85 20.20
CA ARG A 470 -0.19 24.36 21.45
C ARG A 470 1.01 25.20 21.87
N ALA A 471 1.96 25.43 20.99
CA ALA A 471 3.15 26.24 21.26
C ALA A 471 2.78 27.68 21.67
N GLU A 472 1.78 28.28 21.02
CA GLU A 472 1.23 29.58 21.40
C GLU A 472 0.61 29.58 22.82
N ARG A 473 -0.11 28.52 23.20
CA ARG A 473 -0.65 28.38 24.56
C ARG A 473 0.45 28.16 25.60
N GLU A 474 1.41 27.30 25.32
CA GLU A 474 2.54 27.03 26.22
C GLU A 474 3.40 28.31 26.41
N ALA A 475 3.60 29.10 25.35
CA ALA A 475 4.23 30.41 25.42
C ALA A 475 3.40 31.41 26.26
N ALA A 476 2.08 31.48 26.05
CA ALA A 476 1.19 32.36 26.82
C ALA A 476 1.12 31.96 28.31
N GLU A 477 1.11 30.67 28.63
CA GLU A 477 1.16 30.15 30.00
C GLU A 477 2.52 30.38 30.66
N SER A 478 3.62 30.30 29.90
CA SER A 478 4.96 30.64 30.36
C SER A 478 5.07 32.13 30.71
N GLU A 479 4.59 33.00 29.82
CA GLU A 479 4.57 34.44 30.03
C GLU A 479 3.66 34.85 31.19
N SER A 480 2.48 34.22 31.33
CA SER A 480 1.61 34.44 32.50
C SER A 480 2.31 34.06 33.81
N ARG A 481 3.02 32.92 33.85
CA ARG A 481 3.80 32.50 35.02
C ARG A 481 4.95 33.46 35.32
N ARG A 482 5.62 34.00 34.29
CA ARG A 482 6.66 35.03 34.46
C ARG A 482 6.10 36.28 35.11
N LEU A 483 5.00 36.82 34.59
CA LEU A 483 4.33 38.01 35.13
C LEU A 483 3.82 37.82 36.57
N GLU A 484 3.29 36.64 36.90
CA GLU A 484 2.92 36.30 38.29
C GLU A 484 4.14 36.26 39.23
N SER A 485 5.26 35.69 38.79
CA SER A 485 6.48 35.62 39.60
C SER A 485 7.12 36.99 39.83
N GLU A 486 7.14 37.85 38.80
CA GLU A 486 7.63 39.24 38.90
C GLU A 486 6.76 40.07 39.85
N LYS A 487 5.44 39.90 39.79
CA LYS A 487 4.52 40.53 40.73
C LYS A 487 4.73 40.04 42.17
N ALA A 488 4.87 38.73 42.38
CA ALA A 488 5.13 38.16 43.70
C ALA A 488 6.48 38.61 44.28
N ALA A 489 7.52 38.74 43.45
CA ALA A 489 8.80 39.32 43.85
C ALA A 489 8.63 40.77 44.32
N ALA A 490 7.98 41.62 43.52
CA ALA A 490 7.71 43.02 43.87
C ALA A 490 6.87 43.15 45.17
N GLU A 491 5.86 42.32 45.38
CA GLU A 491 5.08 42.28 46.63
C GLU A 491 5.89 41.81 47.84
N SER A 492 6.90 40.95 47.65
CA SER A 492 7.77 40.49 48.74
C SER A 492 8.84 41.53 49.10
N GLU A 493 9.40 42.23 48.11
CA GLU A 493 10.32 43.34 48.34
C GLU A 493 9.62 44.54 49.00
N SER A 494 8.39 44.88 48.57
CA SER A 494 7.58 45.91 49.24
C SER A 494 7.36 45.57 50.72
N ARG A 495 7.04 44.31 51.04
CA ARG A 495 6.88 43.85 52.43
C ARG A 495 8.19 43.87 53.21
N ARG A 496 9.33 43.54 52.59
CA ARG A 496 10.66 43.66 53.21
C ARG A 496 10.94 45.11 53.59
N LEU A 497 10.77 46.04 52.66
CA LEU A 497 10.99 47.47 52.87
C LEU A 497 10.04 48.08 53.92
N GLU A 498 8.80 47.59 54.03
CA GLU A 498 7.89 47.94 55.13
C GLU A 498 8.37 47.41 56.48
N SER A 499 8.85 46.16 56.53
CA SER A 499 9.37 45.55 57.76
C SER A 499 10.69 46.18 58.24
N GLU A 500 11.58 46.57 57.33
CA GLU A 500 12.84 47.26 57.65
C GLU A 500 12.57 48.65 58.24
N LYS A 501 11.64 49.42 57.67
CA LYS A 501 11.20 50.70 58.24
C LYS A 501 10.55 50.54 59.62
N ALA A 502 9.79 49.47 59.84
CA ALA A 502 9.21 49.17 61.15
C ALA A 502 10.31 48.87 62.19
N ALA A 503 11.27 48.01 61.84
CA ALA A 503 12.41 47.67 62.70
C ALA A 503 13.31 48.88 62.99
N GLU A 504 13.58 49.74 62.01
CA GLU A 504 14.29 51.01 62.23
C GLU A 504 13.53 51.89 63.24
N SER A 505 12.21 52.00 63.12
CA SER A 505 11.39 52.78 64.08
C SER A 505 11.39 52.19 65.50
N GLU A 506 11.48 50.88 65.63
CA GLU A 506 11.56 50.17 66.92
C GLU A 506 12.96 50.26 67.55
N SER A 507 14.02 50.18 66.73
CA SER A 507 15.39 50.41 67.20
C SER A 507 15.62 51.85 67.66
N HIS A 508 15.04 52.83 66.97
CA HIS A 508 15.12 54.24 67.35
C HIS A 508 14.31 54.57 68.63
N LEU A 509 13.34 53.72 69.00
CA LEU A 509 12.71 53.71 70.32
C LEU A 509 13.66 53.11 71.38
N LEU A 510 14.23 51.93 71.13
CA LEU A 510 15.13 51.25 72.08
C LEU A 510 16.44 52.02 72.34
N GLU A 511 17.04 52.67 71.36
CA GLU A 511 18.22 53.53 71.57
C GLU A 511 17.89 54.74 72.44
N SER A 512 16.64 55.24 72.40
CA SER A 512 16.18 56.31 73.31
C SER A 512 15.99 55.83 74.75
N GLU A 513 15.77 54.54 74.98
CA GLU A 513 15.74 53.92 76.31
C GLU A 513 17.14 53.53 76.82
N PHE A 514 18.05 53.08 75.94
CA PHE A 514 19.38 52.62 76.36
C PHE A 514 20.38 53.75 76.63
N ALA A 515 20.20 54.92 75.99
CA ALA A 515 20.96 56.13 76.27
C ALA A 515 20.81 56.63 77.72
N GLU A 516 19.82 56.13 78.47
CA GLU A 516 19.57 56.47 79.89
C GLU A 516 20.39 55.61 80.89
N GLN A 517 21.20 54.63 80.45
CA GLN A 517 21.81 53.62 81.34
C GLN A 517 23.36 53.52 81.36
N THR A 518 24.13 54.46 80.81
CA THR A 518 25.61 54.39 80.82
C THR A 518 26.36 55.68 81.21
N GLU A 519 26.22 56.09 82.48
CA GLU A 519 27.16 56.98 83.20
C GLU A 519 27.47 56.40 84.61
N GLU A 520 28.58 56.82 85.26
CA GLU A 520 29.18 56.36 86.55
C GLU A 520 29.98 55.00 86.48
N GLU A 521 31.34 54.97 86.45
CA GLU A 521 32.38 55.19 87.50
C GLU A 521 32.43 54.14 88.65
N ASP A 522 33.56 53.74 89.27
CA ASP A 522 34.97 53.38 88.95
C ASP A 522 35.65 52.91 90.29
N ALA A 523 36.72 52.10 90.20
CA ALA A 523 37.85 51.88 91.14
C ALA A 523 37.79 50.80 92.28
N PRO A 524 38.93 50.41 92.92
CA PRO A 524 40.11 49.74 92.31
C PRO A 524 40.80 48.59 93.15
N ASP A 525 41.87 48.02 92.56
CA ASP A 525 43.07 47.38 93.19
C ASP A 525 43.26 45.84 93.22
N LYS A 526 44.54 45.45 93.04
CA LYS A 526 45.26 44.16 93.18
C LYS A 526 45.56 43.26 91.97
N GLN A 527 46.84 42.90 91.98
CA GLN A 527 47.69 42.20 91.00
C GLN A 527 47.60 40.66 91.10
N TYR A 528 47.47 39.96 89.97
CA TYR A 528 47.97 38.58 89.80
C TYR A 528 48.41 38.29 88.35
N MET A 529 49.20 37.23 88.19
CA MET A 529 50.10 36.98 87.05
C MET A 529 49.62 35.85 86.13
N ILE A 530 50.05 35.93 84.86
CA ILE A 530 49.88 34.98 83.74
C ILE A 530 49.85 33.49 84.14
N ILE A 531 48.88 32.75 83.59
CA ILE A 531 49.06 31.35 83.16
C ILE A 531 48.44 31.16 81.78
N ALA A 532 49.23 30.66 80.82
CA ALA A 532 48.73 30.20 79.53
C ALA A 532 48.60 28.66 79.53
N ILE A 533 47.42 28.14 79.20
CA ILE A 533 47.20 26.71 78.88
C ILE A 533 46.25 26.62 77.68
N THR A 534 46.59 25.75 76.73
CA THR A 534 45.91 25.55 75.44
C THR A 534 44.90 24.40 75.43
N ILE A 535 43.65 24.65 74.97
CA ILE A 535 42.85 23.79 74.04
C ILE A 535 42.35 22.42 74.62
N PRO A 536 41.26 21.72 74.14
CA PRO A 536 40.17 22.03 73.18
C PRO A 536 38.71 21.80 73.72
N VAL A 537 37.70 21.96 72.82
CA VAL A 537 36.52 21.08 72.51
C VAL A 537 35.34 21.98 72.07
N ALA A 538 34.99 22.12 70.77
CA ALA A 538 34.33 21.19 69.83
C ALA A 538 32.87 20.85 70.22
N VAL A 539 31.84 21.08 69.39
CA VAL A 539 31.29 20.17 68.35
C VAL A 539 30.00 20.84 67.79
N ALA A 540 29.58 20.76 66.51
CA ALA A 540 30.25 20.43 65.24
C ALA A 540 29.32 20.84 64.05
N ILE A 541 29.84 20.75 62.82
CA ILE A 541 29.14 20.74 61.51
C ILE A 541 29.59 19.45 60.80
N MET A 542 28.79 18.85 59.89
CA MET A 542 29.27 18.28 58.60
C MET A 542 28.15 17.60 57.77
N CYS A 543 28.27 17.75 56.46
CA CYS A 543 27.47 17.09 55.43
C CYS A 543 28.30 16.03 54.67
N GLY A 544 27.66 15.29 53.76
CA GLY A 544 28.33 14.59 52.65
C GLY A 544 28.38 13.05 52.77
N ALA A 545 28.58 12.30 51.68
CA ALA A 545 28.60 12.66 50.26
C ALA A 545 28.40 11.40 49.37
N VAL A 546 28.22 11.61 48.06
CA VAL A 546 28.13 10.58 46.99
C VAL A 546 29.44 9.78 46.83
N VAL A 547 29.36 8.45 46.65
CA VAL A 547 30.32 7.66 45.84
C VAL A 547 29.61 6.46 45.16
N ILE A 548 30.05 6.17 43.92
CA ILE A 548 29.62 5.12 42.99
C ILE A 548 30.43 3.81 43.21
N ASN A 549 29.84 2.61 43.05
CA ASN A 549 30.26 1.60 42.04
C ASN A 549 29.38 0.32 42.00
N ALA A 550 29.34 -0.33 40.84
CA ALA A 550 28.70 -1.62 40.60
C ALA A 550 29.58 -2.83 40.97
N GLY A 551 29.00 -4.02 41.17
CA GLY A 551 29.77 -5.23 41.46
C GLY A 551 28.98 -6.52 41.70
N ALA A 552 28.56 -7.17 40.61
CA ALA A 552 28.41 -8.64 40.44
C ALA A 552 27.63 -9.52 41.46
N GLN A 553 26.48 -10.02 40.99
CA GLN A 553 26.05 -11.43 40.93
C GLN A 553 26.08 -12.41 42.14
N ASN A 554 25.15 -13.38 42.05
CA ASN A 554 25.08 -14.67 42.74
C ASN A 554 24.65 -14.69 44.22
N LYS A 555 23.37 -15.07 44.44
CA LYS A 555 23.04 -16.44 44.88
C LYS A 555 21.54 -16.75 44.80
N LYS A 556 21.21 -17.94 44.26
CA LYS A 556 20.11 -18.85 44.67
C LYS A 556 18.67 -18.28 44.57
N ASN A 557 17.78 -18.72 43.68
CA ASN A 557 17.35 -20.10 43.37
C ASN A 557 17.04 -20.96 44.60
N GLU A 558 15.83 -21.55 44.63
CA GLU A 558 15.25 -22.43 45.66
C GLU A 558 14.71 -21.76 46.95
N ALA A 559 13.46 -21.30 46.86
CA ALA A 559 12.48 -21.35 47.96
C ALA A 559 11.04 -21.36 47.39
N THR A 560 10.73 -22.35 46.55
CA THR A 560 9.35 -22.61 46.08
C THR A 560 8.55 -23.34 47.17
N LYS A 561 7.24 -23.09 47.23
CA LYS A 561 6.22 -23.72 48.13
C LYS A 561 6.28 -23.15 49.56
N ASP A 562 5.27 -22.42 50.01
CA ASP A 562 3.89 -22.92 50.08
C ASP A 562 2.81 -21.84 49.88
N ILE A 563 1.55 -22.31 49.81
CA ILE A 563 0.26 -21.60 49.65
C ILE A 563 -0.31 -21.65 48.24
N ASP A 564 -0.89 -22.82 47.98
CA ASP A 564 -1.94 -23.08 47.00
C ASP A 564 -3.26 -22.34 47.36
N ASN A 565 -4.20 -22.30 46.41
CA ASN A 565 -5.64 -22.21 46.61
C ASN A 565 -6.29 -20.84 46.93
N LYS A 566 -6.67 -20.07 45.89
CA LYS A 566 -8.09 -19.79 45.54
C LYS A 566 -8.32 -18.79 44.38
N ARG A 567 -9.21 -19.22 43.47
CA ARG A 567 -9.88 -18.51 42.36
C ARG A 567 -9.05 -18.22 41.11
#